data_AF-A0A1X0NQJ1-F1
#
_entry.id   AF-A0A1X0NQJ1-F1
#
_cell.length_a   1.000
_cell.length_b   1.000
_cell.length_c   1.000
_cell.angle_alpha   90.00
_cell.angle_beta   90.00
_cell.angle_gamma   90.00
#
_symmetry.space_group_name_H-M   'P 1'
#
loop_
_entity.id
_entity.type
_entity.pdbx_description
1 polymer ?
#
loop_
_entity_poly.entity_id
_entity_poly.type
_entity_poly.pdbx_seq_one_letter_code
_entity_poly.pdbx_strand_id
1 'polypeptide(L)'
;EQFVSYTPLQRLVYTPYSKEEEAKFLSLYMHHEDMMVGYVLHKILRINITFVKEKRCRFHDLHRGHHRRRVTWSSVVMHRADESDYKKLLKRFQKYTNPPAKAYNVRFGRLEFEC
;
A
#
# COMPACT_ATOMS: atom_id res chain seq x y z
N GLU A 1 15.88 -6.12 -1.88
CA GLU A 1 14.71 -6.31 -2.76
C GLU A 1 14.50 -7.82 -3.02
N GLN A 2 13.64 -8.50 -2.26
CA GLN A 2 13.48 -9.97 -2.36
C GLN A 2 12.40 -10.42 -3.36
N PHE A 3 11.40 -9.60 -3.69
CA PHE A 3 10.38 -10.02 -4.67
C PHE A 3 10.90 -9.96 -6.11
N VAL A 4 11.78 -9.01 -6.43
CA VAL A 4 12.40 -8.86 -7.76
C VAL A 4 13.38 -9.98 -8.10
N SER A 5 13.83 -10.76 -7.10
CA SER A 5 14.67 -11.94 -7.34
C SER A 5 13.88 -13.17 -7.76
N TYR A 6 12.54 -13.13 -7.76
CA TYR A 6 11.71 -14.24 -8.24
C TYR A 6 11.72 -14.27 -9.78
N THR A 7 12.60 -15.10 -10.35
CA THR A 7 12.86 -15.16 -11.79
C THR A 7 11.61 -15.33 -12.67
N PRO A 8 10.61 -16.16 -12.32
CA PRO A 8 9.38 -16.27 -13.11
C PRO A 8 8.61 -14.96 -13.22
N LEU A 9 8.51 -14.18 -12.13
CA LEU A 9 7.90 -12.85 -12.18
C LEU A 9 8.73 -11.90 -13.05
N GLN A 10 10.04 -11.87 -12.84
CA GLN A 10 10.94 -11.00 -13.60
C GLN A 10 10.81 -11.24 -15.11
N ARG A 11 10.77 -12.51 -15.55
CA ARG A 11 10.57 -12.87 -16.96
C ARG A 11 9.27 -12.32 -17.52
N LEU A 12 8.17 -12.44 -16.76
CA LEU A 12 6.86 -11.94 -17.20
C LEU A 12 6.81 -10.40 -17.28
N VAL A 13 7.51 -9.68 -16.39
CA VAL A 13 7.61 -8.21 -16.45
C VAL A 13 8.25 -7.73 -17.76
N TYR A 14 9.23 -8.47 -18.29
CA TYR A 14 9.89 -8.14 -19.56
C TYR A 14 9.21 -8.76 -20.80
N THR A 15 8.15 -9.56 -20.61
CA THR A 15 7.43 -10.19 -21.71
C THR A 15 6.27 -9.29 -22.15
N PRO A 16 6.19 -8.88 -23.44
CA PRO A 16 5.03 -8.16 -23.94
C PRO A 16 3.75 -8.97 -23.71
N TYR A 17 2.71 -8.29 -23.24
CA TYR A 17 1.42 -8.95 -23.02
C TYR A 17 0.83 -9.47 -24.33
N SER A 18 0.32 -10.70 -24.30
CA SER A 18 -0.51 -11.31 -25.35
C SER A 18 -1.71 -11.99 -24.71
N LYS A 19 -2.84 -12.07 -25.44
CA LYS A 19 -4.07 -12.67 -24.89
C LYS A 19 -3.91 -14.17 -24.69
N GLU A 20 -3.11 -14.81 -25.54
CA GLU A 20 -2.75 -16.23 -25.50
C GLU A 20 -1.99 -16.59 -24.21
N GLU A 21 -1.21 -15.66 -23.67
CA GLU A 21 -0.42 -15.85 -22.45
C GLU A 21 -1.03 -15.22 -21.20
N GLU A 22 -2.25 -14.66 -21.27
CA GLU A 22 -2.91 -13.96 -20.16
C GLU A 22 -2.93 -14.80 -18.88
N ALA A 23 -3.15 -16.11 -18.99
CA ALA A 23 -3.13 -17.03 -17.86
C ALA A 23 -1.82 -16.98 -17.05
N LYS A 24 -0.67 -16.74 -17.71
CA LYS A 24 0.64 -16.60 -17.04
C LYS A 24 0.68 -15.34 -16.19
N PHE A 25 0.22 -14.22 -16.71
CA PHE A 25 0.14 -12.94 -15.99
C PHE A 25 -0.85 -13.02 -14.82
N LEU A 26 -2.01 -13.63 -15.03
CA LEU A 26 -3.03 -13.80 -13.98
C LEU A 26 -2.55 -14.71 -12.85
N SER A 27 -1.77 -15.75 -13.15
CA SER A 27 -1.24 -16.70 -12.15
C SER A 27 -0.37 -16.05 -11.07
N LEU A 28 0.25 -14.90 -11.38
CA LEU A 28 1.04 -14.11 -10.45
C LEU A 28 0.35 -12.82 -10.00
N TYR A 29 -0.96 -12.69 -10.24
CA TYR A 29 -1.74 -11.49 -9.90
C TYR A 29 -1.24 -10.19 -10.55
N MET A 30 -0.58 -10.26 -11.72
CA MET A 30 0.01 -9.07 -12.36
C MET A 30 -1.02 -8.03 -12.85
N HIS A 31 -2.32 -8.36 -12.83
CA HIS A 31 -3.43 -7.43 -13.08
C HIS A 31 -3.71 -6.49 -11.88
N HIS A 32 -3.11 -6.76 -10.73
CA HIS A 32 -3.17 -5.95 -9.52
C HIS A 32 -1.79 -5.91 -8.86
N GLU A 33 -1.01 -4.86 -9.12
CA GLU A 33 0.38 -4.72 -8.67
C GLU A 33 0.58 -5.02 -7.17
N ASP A 34 -0.22 -4.39 -6.29
CA ASP A 34 -0.11 -4.59 -4.84
C ASP A 34 -0.37 -6.05 -4.43
N MET A 35 -1.30 -6.72 -5.10
CA MET A 35 -1.62 -8.13 -4.87
C MET A 35 -0.47 -9.03 -5.35
N MET A 36 0.11 -8.73 -6.51
CA MET A 36 1.28 -9.43 -7.04
C MET A 36 2.45 -9.37 -6.05
N VAL A 37 2.78 -8.17 -5.54
CA VAL A 37 3.88 -8.00 -4.58
C VAL A 37 3.62 -8.81 -3.30
N GLY A 38 2.42 -8.67 -2.71
CA GLY A 38 2.05 -9.41 -1.51
C GLY A 38 2.03 -10.92 -1.70
N TYR A 39 1.49 -11.39 -2.83
CA TYR A 39 1.44 -12.82 -3.17
C TYR A 39 2.84 -13.42 -3.34
N VAL A 40 3.72 -12.75 -4.09
CA VAL A 40 5.09 -13.23 -4.31
C VAL A 40 5.88 -13.25 -3.01
N LEU A 41 5.84 -12.19 -2.21
CA LEU A 41 6.57 -12.13 -0.94
C LEU A 41 6.07 -13.19 0.05
N HIS A 42 4.75 -13.30 0.22
CA HIS A 42 4.16 -14.11 1.29
C HIS A 42 3.93 -15.57 0.90
N LYS A 43 3.37 -15.82 -0.29
CA LYS A 43 2.95 -17.17 -0.71
C LYS A 43 4.04 -17.92 -1.47
N ILE A 44 4.77 -17.23 -2.34
CA ILE A 44 5.81 -17.86 -3.16
C ILE A 44 7.13 -17.95 -2.38
N LEU A 45 7.65 -16.80 -1.96
CA LEU A 45 8.96 -16.72 -1.30
C LEU A 45 8.89 -17.06 0.19
N ARG A 46 7.68 -17.13 0.77
CA ARG A 46 7.45 -17.42 2.19
C ARG A 46 8.27 -16.54 3.13
N ILE A 47 8.48 -15.28 2.73
CA ILE A 47 9.20 -14.31 3.54
C ILE A 47 8.36 -14.02 4.78
N ASN A 48 9.02 -13.93 5.92
CA ASN A 48 8.36 -13.54 7.16
C ASN A 48 7.96 -12.06 7.06
N ILE A 49 6.66 -11.81 6.89
CA ILE A 49 6.11 -10.47 6.74
C ILE A 49 5.25 -10.11 7.94
N THR A 50 5.45 -8.90 8.47
CA THR A 50 4.58 -8.33 9.49
C THR A 50 3.35 -7.74 8.81
N PHE A 51 2.18 -8.31 9.08
CA PHE A 51 0.93 -7.72 8.62
C PHE A 51 0.59 -6.49 9.47
N VAL A 52 0.39 -5.37 8.79
CA VAL A 52 0.03 -4.09 9.40
C VAL A 52 -1.27 -3.57 8.79
N LYS A 53 -2.15 -3.03 9.63
CA LYS A 53 -3.42 -2.46 9.22
C LYS A 53 -3.59 -1.06 9.80
N GLU A 54 -3.84 -0.11 8.91
CA GLU A 54 -4.26 1.23 9.27
C GLU A 54 -5.79 1.34 9.27
N LYS A 55 -6.36 2.02 10.28
CA LYS A 55 -7.80 2.27 10.34
C LYS A 55 -8.20 3.38 9.36
N ARG A 56 -9.44 3.32 8.88
CA ARG A 56 -10.09 4.28 7.97
C ARG A 56 -10.10 5.75 8.46
N CYS A 57 -9.78 6.01 9.73
CA CYS A 57 -9.59 7.38 10.25
C CYS A 57 -8.26 8.01 9.86
N ARG A 58 -7.27 7.20 9.47
CA ARG A 58 -5.90 7.63 9.11
C ARG A 58 -5.62 7.50 7.62
N PHE A 59 -6.57 6.92 6.87
CA PHE A 59 -6.56 6.82 5.42
C PHE A 59 -7.64 7.74 4.86
N HIS A 60 -7.23 8.72 4.08
CA HIS A 60 -8.10 9.78 3.56
C HIS A 60 -8.18 9.69 2.04
N ASP A 61 -9.33 10.08 1.54
CA ASP A 61 -9.61 10.17 0.12
C ASP A 61 -10.23 11.54 -0.13
N LEU A 62 -9.45 12.42 -0.75
CA LEU A 62 -9.70 13.85 -0.68
C LEU A 62 -10.84 14.30 -1.60
N HIS A 63 -10.93 13.70 -2.79
CA HIS A 63 -11.87 14.14 -3.82
C HIS A 63 -13.02 13.17 -4.08
N ARG A 64 -12.77 11.85 -4.09
CA ARG A 64 -13.73 10.87 -4.62
C ARG A 64 -13.71 9.55 -3.86
N GLY A 65 -14.76 9.26 -3.08
CA GLY A 65 -14.97 7.93 -2.49
C GLY A 65 -15.43 7.99 -1.04
N HIS A 66 -15.22 6.89 -0.31
CA HIS A 66 -15.54 6.76 1.10
C HIS A 66 -14.32 7.17 1.97
N HIS A 67 -14.57 7.65 3.19
CA HIS A 67 -13.55 8.15 4.14
C HIS A 67 -13.14 9.63 3.99
N ARG A 68 -14.13 10.50 3.73
CA ARG A 68 -14.01 11.98 3.79
C ARG A 68 -13.87 12.53 5.22
N ARG A 69 -12.98 11.95 6.02
CA ARG A 69 -12.65 12.48 7.35
C ARG A 69 -11.64 13.60 7.22
N ARG A 70 -11.73 14.58 8.12
CA ARG A 70 -10.75 15.68 8.20
C ARG A 70 -9.35 15.09 8.38
N VAL A 71 -8.38 15.62 7.63
CA VAL A 71 -6.96 15.30 7.83
C VAL A 71 -6.54 15.74 9.23
N THR A 72 -5.81 14.87 9.90
CA THR A 72 -5.30 15.05 11.28
C THR A 72 -3.78 14.88 11.29
N TRP A 73 -3.14 15.18 12.42
CA TRP A 73 -1.71 14.93 12.58
C TRP A 73 -1.36 13.44 12.59
N SER A 74 -2.33 12.57 12.89
CA SER A 74 -2.17 11.12 12.82
C SER A 74 -2.47 10.53 11.43
N SER A 75 -2.83 11.33 10.43
CA SER A 75 -3.09 10.84 9.07
C SER A 75 -1.84 10.20 8.46
N VAL A 76 -2.01 9.09 7.75
CA VAL A 76 -0.91 8.33 7.12
C VAL A 76 -0.98 8.42 5.60
N VAL A 77 -2.16 8.27 5.02
CA VAL A 77 -2.35 8.30 3.57
C VAL A 77 -3.41 9.31 3.19
N MET A 78 -3.09 10.14 2.21
CA MET A 78 -3.99 11.09 1.56
C MET A 78 -4.08 10.73 0.08
N HIS A 79 -5.04 9.88 -0.25
CA HIS A 79 -5.24 9.35 -1.59
C HIS A 79 -5.99 10.35 -2.48
N ARG A 80 -5.72 10.30 -3.79
CA ARG A 80 -6.26 11.23 -4.80
C ARG A 80 -6.05 12.70 -4.42
N ALA A 81 -4.88 13.05 -3.91
CA ALA A 81 -4.51 14.45 -3.73
C ALA A 81 -4.17 15.08 -5.08
N ASP A 82 -4.69 16.27 -5.35
CA ASP A 82 -4.21 17.09 -6.47
C ASP A 82 -3.03 17.97 -6.01
N GLU A 83 -2.43 18.73 -6.94
CA GLU A 83 -1.30 19.61 -6.63
C GLU A 83 -1.65 20.68 -5.59
N SER A 84 -2.91 21.15 -5.58
CA SER A 84 -3.37 22.16 -4.63
C SER A 84 -3.49 21.57 -3.22
N ASP A 85 -3.98 20.34 -3.09
CA ASP A 85 -4.00 19.60 -1.85
C ASP A 85 -2.60 19.30 -1.36
N TYR A 86 -1.72 18.85 -2.26
CA TYR A 86 -0.33 18.59 -1.92
C TYR A 86 0.33 19.85 -1.33
N LYS A 87 0.15 21.02 -1.94
CA LYS A 87 0.65 22.30 -1.39
C LYS A 87 0.08 22.59 0.02
N LYS A 88 -1.22 22.36 0.24
CA LYS A 88 -1.86 22.54 1.55
C LYS A 88 -1.35 21.55 2.59
N LEU A 89 -1.21 20.27 2.22
CA LEU A 89 -0.72 19.19 3.08
C LEU A 89 0.75 19.40 3.42
N LEU A 90 1.59 19.75 2.45
CA LEU A 90 2.98 20.10 2.67
C LEU A 90 3.11 21.24 3.68
N LYS A 91 2.36 22.34 3.49
CA LYS A 91 2.35 23.47 4.42
C LYS A 91 1.84 23.06 5.81
N ARG A 92 0.84 22.18 5.89
CA ARG A 92 0.32 21.66 7.16
C ARG A 92 1.38 20.84 7.89
N PHE A 93 1.99 19.87 7.23
CA PHE A 93 2.93 18.93 7.84
C PHE A 93 4.37 19.44 7.93
N GLN A 94 4.67 20.63 7.40
CA GLN A 94 6.05 21.17 7.33
C GLN A 94 6.80 21.20 8.68
N LYS A 95 6.10 21.37 9.80
CA LYS A 95 6.69 21.43 11.15
C LYS A 95 6.65 20.09 11.89
N TYR A 96 6.20 19.03 11.23
CA TYR A 96 5.92 17.73 11.84
C TYR A 96 7.07 16.76 11.57
N THR A 97 8.24 17.07 12.12
CA THR A 97 9.49 16.32 11.90
C THR A 97 9.70 15.16 12.87
N ASN A 98 9.02 15.17 14.04
CA ASN A 98 9.12 14.13 15.04
C ASN A 98 7.74 13.70 15.60
N PRO A 99 6.89 13.05 14.78
CA PRO A 99 5.63 12.50 15.25
C PRO A 99 5.83 11.47 16.38
N PRO A 100 5.00 11.48 17.44
CA PRO A 100 4.97 10.37 18.39
C PRO A 100 4.48 9.10 17.69
N ALA A 101 4.99 7.95 18.14
CA ALA A 101 4.52 6.65 17.67
C ALA A 101 3.03 6.47 17.96
N LYS A 102 2.27 5.99 16.97
CA LYS A 102 0.84 5.72 17.15
C LYS A 102 0.64 4.40 17.89
N ALA A 103 -0.27 4.40 18.86
CA ALA A 103 -0.69 3.17 19.53
C ALA A 103 -1.28 2.17 18.53
N TYR A 104 -1.02 0.89 18.77
CA TYR A 104 -1.55 -0.22 17.99
C TYR A 104 -1.96 -1.36 18.90
N ASN A 105 -2.85 -2.21 18.39
CA ASN A 105 -3.25 -3.45 19.02
C ASN A 105 -2.81 -4.64 18.16
N VAL A 106 -2.45 -5.75 18.77
CA VAL A 106 -2.26 -7.01 18.04
C VAL A 106 -3.60 -7.72 17.92
N ARG A 107 -4.08 -7.96 16.70
CA ARG A 107 -5.34 -8.67 16.44
C ARG A 107 -5.14 -9.65 15.30
N PHE A 108 -5.52 -10.92 15.48
CA PHE A 108 -5.42 -11.95 14.43
C PHE A 108 -4.02 -12.03 13.77
N GLY A 109 -2.94 -11.92 14.56
CA GLY A 109 -1.57 -11.97 14.05
C GLY A 109 -1.09 -10.75 13.25
N ARG A 110 -1.83 -9.63 13.28
CA ARG A 110 -1.44 -8.36 12.65
C ARG A 110 -1.43 -7.20 13.63
N LEU A 111 -0.61 -6.20 13.35
CA LEU A 111 -0.61 -4.91 14.05
C LEU A 111 -1.73 -4.04 13.48
N GLU A 112 -2.67 -3.59 14.31
CA GLU A 112 -3.76 -2.71 13.91
C GLU A 112 -3.67 -1.39 14.66
N PHE A 113 -3.30 -0.34 13.94
CA PHE A 113 -3.12 1.00 14.49
C PHE A 113 -4.46 1.66 14.85
N GLU A 114 -4.44 2.43 15.94
CA GLU A 114 -5.63 3.10 16.43
C GLU A 114 -5.98 4.36 15.62
N CYS A 115 -7.23 4.80 15.76
CA CYS A 115 -7.59 6.19 15.51
C CYS A 115 -7.08 7.03 16.69
#